data_AF-A0A843E361-F1
#
_entry.id   AF-A0A843E361-F1
#
_cell.length_a   1.000
_cell.length_b   1.000
_cell.length_c   1.000
_cell.angle_alpha   90.00
_cell.angle_beta   90.00
_cell.angle_gamma   90.00
#
_symmetry.space_group_name_H-M   'P 1'
#
loop_
_entity.id
_entity.type
_entity.pdbx_description
1 polymer ?
#
loop_
_entity_poly.entity_id
_entity_poly.type
_entity_poly.pdbx_seq_one_letter_code
_entity_poly.pdbx_strand_id
1 'polypeptide(L)' 'MALDFSQYKCEFCGAPCTQVLFAAFLCDKKECVDKARDARGGPGGHMNRKAAGKSILPEDIIREDQIINASATEDPKND' A
#
# COMPACT_ATOMS: atom_id res chain seq x y z
N MET A 1 3.66 8.95 22.46
CA MET A 1 2.45 9.43 21.78
C MET A 1 1.72 8.22 21.23
N ALA A 2 0.52 7.94 21.74
CA ALA A 2 -0.37 6.98 21.11
C ALA A 2 -1.12 7.70 19.98
N LEU A 3 -1.28 7.04 18.84
CA LEU A 3 -2.11 7.56 17.75
C LEU A 3 -3.57 7.47 18.18
N ASP A 4 -4.29 8.59 18.16
CA ASP A 4 -5.72 8.61 18.45
C ASP A 4 -6.50 8.29 17.17
N PHE A 5 -7.01 7.07 17.06
CA PHE A 5 -7.74 6.62 15.88
C PHE A 5 -9.09 7.29 15.68
N SER A 6 -9.67 7.91 16.73
CA SER A 6 -11.00 8.55 16.64
C SER A 6 -11.04 9.73 15.67
N GLN A 7 -9.87 10.33 15.39
CA GLN A 7 -9.72 11.44 14.44
C GLN A 7 -9.70 10.98 12.98
N TYR A 8 -9.58 9.67 12.74
CA TYR A 8 -9.42 9.10 11.40
C TYR A 8 -10.61 8.24 11.01
N LYS A 9 -10.86 8.17 9.71
CA LYS A 9 -11.90 7.32 9.12
C LYS A 9 -11.25 6.25 8.25
N CYS A 10 -11.90 5.11 8.15
CA CYS A 10 -11.51 4.05 7.23
C CYS A 10 -11.54 4.58 5.80
N GLU A 11 -10.42 4.47 5.09
CA GLU A 11 -10.27 4.95 3.71
C GLU A 11 -11.21 4.26 2.71
N PHE A 12 -11.73 3.07 3.05
CA PHE A 12 -12.52 2.24 2.14
C PHE A 12 -14.04 2.30 2.38
N CYS A 13 -14.48 2.53 3.62
CA CYS A 13 -15.91 2.54 3.93
C CYS A 13 -16.36 3.77 4.74
N GLY A 14 -15.44 4.65 5.15
CA GLY A 14 -15.76 5.86 5.90
C GLY A 14 -16.15 5.66 7.37
N ALA A 15 -16.23 4.41 7.85
CA ALA A 15 -16.46 4.10 9.26
C ALA A 15 -15.30 4.59 10.15
N PRO A 16 -15.47 4.72 11.48
CA PRO A 16 -14.38 5.08 12.38
C PRO A 16 -13.17 4.16 12.21
N CYS A 17 -11.97 4.74 12.21
CA CYS A 17 -10.74 3.97 12.18
C CYS A 17 -10.53 3.25 13.51
N THR A 18 -10.08 2.01 13.44
CA THR A 18 -9.73 1.17 14.60
C THR A 18 -8.30 0.65 14.52
N GLN A 19 -7.72 0.62 13.31
CA GLN A 19 -6.41 0.07 13.06
C GLN A 19 -5.73 0.71 11.84
N VAL A 20 -4.40 0.61 11.79
CA VAL A 20 -3.60 1.00 10.62
C VAL A 20 -2.87 -0.23 10.09
N LEU A 21 -3.23 -0.68 8.88
CA LEU A 21 -2.59 -1.80 8.19
C LEU A 21 -2.29 -1.39 6.75
N PHE A 22 -1.23 -1.94 6.17
CA PHE A 22 -0.85 -1.68 4.77
C PHE A 22 -0.68 -0.19 4.44
N ALA A 23 -0.21 0.58 5.43
CA ALA A 23 -0.12 2.05 5.37
C ALA A 23 -1.46 2.74 5.02
N ALA A 24 -2.58 2.17 5.48
CA ALA A 24 -3.92 2.75 5.37
C ALA A 24 -4.64 2.76 6.72
N PHE A 25 -5.49 3.77 6.95
CA PHE A 25 -6.42 3.83 8.08
C PHE A 25 -7.66 2.97 7.79
N LEU A 26 -7.98 2.03 8.69
CA LEU A 26 -8.99 0.99 8.45
C LEU A 26 -9.90 0.78 9.67
N CYS A 27 -11.10 0.30 9.37
CA CYS A 27 -11.94 -0.35 10.36
C CYS A 27 -11.63 -1.87 10.40
N ASP A 28 -12.27 -2.61 11.31
CA ASP A 28 -12.04 -4.05 11.49
C ASP A 28 -12.78 -4.94 10.48
N LYS A 29 -13.53 -4.34 9.54
CA LYS A 29 -14.25 -5.11 8.52
C LYS A 29 -13.26 -5.79 7.58
N LYS A 30 -13.37 -7.12 7.46
CA LYS A 30 -12.53 -7.95 6.58
C LYS A 30 -12.45 -7.40 5.15
N GLU A 31 -13.57 -6.96 4.60
CA GLU A 31 -13.63 -6.37 3.25
C GLU A 31 -12.72 -5.15 3.09
N CYS A 32 -12.60 -4.30 4.12
CA CYS A 32 -11.72 -3.14 4.09
C CYS A 32 -10.24 -3.55 4.20
N VAL A 33 -9.94 -4.58 5.00
CA VAL A 33 -8.59 -5.12 5.14
C VAL A 33 -8.12 -5.76 3.82
N ASP A 34 -8.97 -6.55 3.17
CA ASP A 34 -8.64 -7.17 1.89
C ASP A 34 -8.43 -6.11 0.80
N LYS A 35 -9.31 -5.10 0.72
CA LYS A 35 -9.13 -3.96 -0.21
C LYS A 35 -7.84 -3.17 0.06
N ALA A 36 -7.49 -2.96 1.33
CA ALA A 36 -6.25 -2.29 1.71
C ALA A 36 -5.00 -3.09 1.31
N ARG A 37 -5.04 -4.41 1.48
CA ARG A 37 -4.00 -5.31 1.02
C ARG A 37 -3.82 -5.22 -0.50
N ASP A 38 -4.91 -5.36 -1.24
CA ASP A 38 -4.85 -5.38 -2.71
C ASP A 38 -4.45 -4.01 -3.29
N ALA A 39 -4.83 -2.91 -2.63
CA ALA A 39 -4.52 -1.54 -3.05
C ALA A 39 -3.12 -1.05 -2.66
N ARG A 40 -2.64 -1.38 -1.44
CA ARG A 40 -1.44 -0.78 -0.87
C ARG A 40 -0.39 -1.75 -0.31
N GLY A 41 -0.75 -2.93 0.17
CA GLY A 41 0.18 -3.72 0.97
C GLY A 41 0.16 -5.23 0.78
N GLY A 42 1.36 -5.82 0.80
CA GLY A 42 1.59 -7.25 0.57
C GLY A 42 1.91 -7.56 -0.90
N PRO A 43 2.17 -8.85 -1.22
CA PRO A 43 2.53 -9.26 -2.57
C PRO A 43 1.51 -8.80 -3.62
N GLY A 44 0.22 -8.73 -3.28
CA GLY A 44 -0.85 -8.24 -4.17
C GLY A 44 -0.66 -6.79 -4.61
N GLY A 45 -0.50 -5.85 -3.66
CA GLY A 45 -0.26 -4.43 -4.00
C GLY A 45 1.06 -4.21 -4.74
N HIS A 46 2.12 -4.94 -4.35
CA HIS A 46 3.43 -4.88 -5.01
C HIS A 46 3.38 -5.40 -6.45
N MET A 47 2.77 -6.56 -6.66
CA MET A 47 2.61 -7.16 -7.99
C MET A 47 1.69 -6.33 -8.88
N ASN A 48 0.62 -5.74 -8.33
CA ASN A 48 -0.26 -4.84 -9.09
C ASN A 48 0.49 -3.58 -9.56
N ARG A 49 1.35 -3.00 -8.71
CA ARG A 49 2.20 -1.85 -9.10
C ARG A 49 3.23 -2.26 -10.17
N LYS A 50 3.94 -3.37 -9.99
CA LYS A 50 4.85 -3.95 -11.00
C LYS A 50 4.14 -4.19 -12.33
N ALA A 51 2.98 -4.85 -12.32
CA ALA A 51 2.20 -5.15 -13.52
C ALA A 51 1.69 -3.88 -14.23
N ALA A 52 1.41 -2.82 -13.47
CA ALA A 52 1.06 -1.50 -14.01
C ALA A 52 2.28 -0.68 -14.49
N GLY A 53 3.50 -1.23 -14.41
CA GLY A 53 4.74 -0.52 -14.75
C GLY A 53 5.08 0.64 -13.79
N LYS A 54 4.49 0.64 -12.59
CA LYS A 54 4.68 1.69 -11.59
C LYS A 54 5.72 1.27 -10.55
N SER A 55 6.43 2.26 -10.02
CA SER A 55 7.37 2.05 -8.93
C SER A 55 6.67 1.49 -7.69
N ILE A 56 7.42 0.70 -6.92
CA ILE A 56 7.01 0.18 -5.62
C ILE A 56 6.96 1.28 -4.56
N LEU A 57 7.71 2.36 -4.78
CA LEU A 57 7.68 3.55 -3.95
C LEU A 57 6.48 4.41 -4.34
N PRO A 58 5.80 5.04 -3.37
CA PRO A 58 4.72 5.97 -3.67
C PRO A 58 5.31 7.26 -4.28
N GLU A 59 4.55 7.85 -5.19
CA GLU A 59 4.99 8.90 -6.11
C GLU A 59 5.43 10.19 -5.40
N ASP A 60 4.95 10.42 -4.18
CA ASP A 60 5.29 11.55 -3.32
C ASP A 60 6.69 11.45 -2.68
N ILE A 61 7.33 10.27 -2.73
CA ILE A 61 8.68 10.02 -2.20
C ILE A 61 9.69 9.81 -3.32
N ILE A 62 9.23 9.56 -4.55
CA ILE A 62 10.08 9.44 -5.73
C ILE A 62 10.60 10.83 -6.07
N ARG A 63 11.86 11.09 -5.73
CA ARG A 63 12.59 12.25 -6.26
C ARG A 63 12.77 12.07 -7.77
N GLU A 64 12.73 13.16 -8.54
CA GLU A 64 12.80 13.08 -10.01
C GLU A 64 14.06 12.37 -10.54
N ASP A 65 15.15 12.36 -9.77
CA ASP A 65 16.40 11.66 -10.08
C ASP A 65 16.33 10.13 -9.93
N GLN A 66 15.30 9.61 -9.24
CA GLN A 66 15.06 8.17 -9.06
C GLN A 66 14.11 7.60 -10.13
N ILE A 67 13.61 8.44 -11.05
CA ILE A 67 12.81 8.04 -12.22
C ILE A 67 13.75 7.50 -13.32
N ILE A 68 14.68 6.62 -12.96
CA ILE A 68 15.55 5.96 -13.95
C ILE A 68 15.75 4.52 -13.48
N ASN A 69 15.25 3.58 -14.30
CA ASN A 69 15.41 2.12 -14.25
C ASN A 69 14.38 1.30 -13.44
N ALA A 70 13.12 1.29 -13.88
CA ALA A 70 12.19 0.19 -13.59
C ALA A 70 12.10 -0.84 -14.75
N SER A 71 13.10 -0.89 -15.62
CA SER A 71 13.30 -1.99 -16.57
C SER A 71 14.43 -2.88 -16.06
N ALA A 72 14.10 -4.13 -15.75
CA ALA A 72 14.99 -5.22 -15.37
C ALA A 72 15.64 -5.14 -13.97
N THR A 73 15.04 -5.82 -12.99
CA THR A 73 15.70 -7.00 -12.42
C THR A 73 14.63 -8.05 -12.14
N GLU A 74 14.82 -9.20 -12.78
CA GLU A 74 14.03 -10.40 -12.61
C GLU A 74 14.05 -10.79 -11.13
N ASP A 75 12.88 -11.17 -10.58
CA ASP A 75 12.81 -11.78 -9.26
C ASP A 75 13.75 -13.00 -9.26
N PRO A 76 14.80 -13.08 -8.41
CA PRO A 76 15.61 -14.27 -8.35
C PRO A 76 14.71 -15.42 -7.89
N LYS A 77 14.39 -16.32 -8.83
CA LYS A 77 13.86 -17.64 -8.51
C LYS A 77 14.86 -18.27 -7.56
N ASN A 78 14.40 -18.54 -6.35
CA ASN A 78 15.12 -19.30 -5.35
C ASN A 78 15.08 -20.77 -5.81
N ASP A 79 16.22 -21.29 -6.28
CA ASP A 79 16.49 -22.73 -6.41
C ASP A 79 17.09 -23.26 -5.08
#